data_AF-R4YV12-F1
#
_entry.id   AF-R4YV12-F1
#
_cell.length_a   1.000
_cell.length_b   1.000
_cell.length_c   1.000
_cell.angle_alpha   90.00
_cell.angle_beta   90.00
_cell.angle_gamma   90.00
#
_symmetry.space_group_name_H-M   'P 1'
#
loop_
_entity.id
_entity.type
_entity.pdbx_description
1 polymer ?
#
loop_
_entity_poly.entity_id
_entity_poly.type
_entity_poly.pdbx_seq_one_letter_code
_entity_poly.pdbx_strand_id
1 'polypeptide(L)'
;MLNGVTKFSVFLCFTFITLFSYAFELTPEAVNGVYQLATPERSAAGQTQKLQVEYGEMNGQKMLATRACPRCPAAGYKLLDDATNELERPVFFNSMGIYIMAYDENTFVSIMADGQLGKSIWNTIAYANVYSKQGTPTITLDAGKAFALGEAKRLMTGEGVAKFEVLGGSGTYYAAVPQAVGSKQYDQIEVMLESNKQIILEGMNCRSCTSSTYIYEAELSQAIGKPVYEMGHMGRFLIEQDKGVIWVASGPLGKQLWQEHSRYNVLGQDKTAMRQISQDKAAQDSMDSTLQTYAVNAKAAVTARYAREELKRTANNELPSKGMDDTDLNQSALIAAQDWANRYSWKEQLQYVYITDRDWSILRHKVTGIQTGRRIQGVITMQRGDGLCSYQQAVFEQAYNGTGYQVTVMTGVVPGQNKLDCRKI
;
A
#
# COMPACT_ATOMS: atom_id res chain seq x y z
N MET A 1 -54.85 -37.63 -28.46
CA MET A 1 -53.86 -36.75 -29.11
C MET A 1 -54.47 -35.35 -29.08
N LEU A 2 -54.14 -34.56 -28.05
CA LEU A 2 -53.24 -33.38 -28.12
C LEU A 2 -53.71 -32.34 -29.14
N ASN A 3 -53.85 -31.05 -28.88
CA ASN A 3 -53.91 -30.18 -27.69
C ASN A 3 -54.15 -28.81 -28.32
N GLY A 4 -55.11 -28.02 -27.85
CA GLY A 4 -55.42 -26.72 -28.46
C GLY A 4 -56.02 -25.76 -27.44
N VAL A 5 -55.26 -25.47 -26.38
CA VAL A 5 -55.61 -24.41 -25.42
C VAL A 5 -54.62 -23.28 -25.59
N THR A 6 -55.11 -22.19 -26.16
CA THR A 6 -54.46 -20.89 -26.31
C THR A 6 -54.09 -20.35 -24.93
N LYS A 7 -52.78 -20.31 -24.62
CA LYS A 7 -52.26 -19.68 -23.42
C LYS A 7 -52.36 -18.16 -23.55
N PHE A 8 -53.29 -17.55 -22.80
CA PHE A 8 -53.20 -16.13 -22.44
C PHE A 8 -51.92 -15.95 -21.61
N SER A 9 -50.90 -15.33 -22.21
CA SER A 9 -49.74 -14.84 -21.46
C SER A 9 -50.17 -13.59 -20.71
N VAL A 10 -50.37 -13.74 -19.41
CA VAL A 10 -50.47 -12.61 -18.47
C VAL A 10 -49.12 -11.91 -18.48
N PHE A 11 -49.06 -10.79 -19.19
CA PHE A 11 -47.92 -9.89 -19.17
C PHE A 11 -47.93 -9.21 -17.81
N LEU A 12 -47.15 -9.75 -16.87
CA LEU A 12 -46.92 -9.15 -15.55
C LEU A 12 -46.10 -7.89 -15.79
N CYS A 13 -46.79 -6.75 -15.88
CA CYS A 13 -46.20 -5.44 -15.91
C CYS A 13 -45.55 -5.20 -14.53
N PHE A 14 -44.26 -5.53 -14.40
CA PHE A 14 -43.44 -5.02 -13.31
C PHE A 14 -43.42 -3.51 -13.46
N THR A 15 -44.23 -2.83 -12.66
CA THR A 15 -44.11 -1.40 -12.42
C THR A 15 -42.75 -1.18 -11.77
N PHE A 16 -41.74 -0.89 -12.60
CA PHE A 16 -40.57 -0.15 -12.15
C PHE A 16 -41.10 1.14 -11.55
N ILE A 17 -41.13 1.21 -10.21
CA ILE A 17 -41.25 2.47 -9.50
C ILE A 17 -39.99 3.23 -9.86
N THR A 18 -40.09 4.07 -10.88
CA THR A 18 -39.09 5.09 -11.17
C THR A 18 -39.04 5.99 -9.93
N LEU A 19 -38.07 5.76 -9.06
CA LEU A 19 -37.72 6.69 -7.99
C LEU A 19 -37.30 7.98 -8.69
N PHE A 20 -38.24 8.92 -8.80
CA PHE A 20 -37.93 10.26 -9.28
C PHE A 20 -36.92 10.87 -8.31
N SER A 21 -35.69 11.09 -8.79
CA SER A 21 -34.73 11.94 -8.09
C SER A 21 -35.19 13.38 -8.27
N TYR A 22 -35.87 13.89 -7.25
CA TYR A 22 -36.07 15.32 -7.09
C TYR A 22 -35.00 15.79 -6.12
N ALA A 23 -34.05 16.59 -6.62
CA ALA A 23 -33.22 17.40 -5.77
C ALA A 23 -34.10 18.47 -5.10
N PHE A 24 -34.16 18.50 -3.78
CA PHE A 24 -34.87 19.56 -3.04
C PHE A 24 -34.08 19.98 -1.80
N GLU A 25 -34.11 21.27 -1.52
CA GLU A 25 -33.56 21.83 -0.29
C GLU A 25 -34.65 21.99 0.76
N LEU A 26 -34.29 21.78 2.03
CA LEU A 26 -35.19 22.02 3.14
C LEU A 26 -35.13 23.48 3.57
N THR A 27 -36.29 24.04 3.89
CA THR A 27 -36.42 25.34 4.57
C THR A 27 -37.02 25.14 5.96
N PRO A 28 -36.66 25.98 6.95
CA PRO A 28 -37.28 25.92 8.28
C PRO A 28 -38.81 26.04 8.21
N GLU A 29 -39.33 26.86 7.31
CA GLU A 29 -40.78 27.08 7.14
C GLU A 29 -41.48 25.81 6.63
N ALA A 30 -40.87 25.09 5.69
CA ALA A 30 -41.40 23.85 5.16
C ALA A 30 -41.31 22.71 6.19
N VAL A 31 -40.21 22.62 6.94
CA VAL A 31 -39.96 21.47 7.82
C VAL A 31 -40.55 21.61 9.21
N ASN A 32 -40.49 22.79 9.84
CA ASN A 32 -40.82 22.93 11.26
C ASN A 32 -42.29 22.61 11.53
N GLY A 33 -42.55 21.82 12.57
CA GLY A 33 -43.91 21.47 12.95
C GLY A 33 -44.04 20.16 13.73
N VAL A 34 -45.29 19.72 13.87
CA VAL A 34 -45.63 18.45 14.53
C VAL A 34 -45.72 17.35 13.49
N TYR A 35 -45.01 16.25 13.73
CA TYR A 35 -44.96 15.07 12.87
C TYR A 35 -45.66 13.90 13.56
N GLN A 36 -46.43 13.14 12.79
CA GLN A 36 -46.99 11.86 13.21
C GLN A 36 -46.02 10.74 12.84
N LEU A 37 -45.87 9.80 13.78
CA LEU A 37 -45.04 8.62 13.61
C LEU A 37 -45.85 7.49 12.99
N ALA A 38 -45.24 6.61 12.20
CA ALA A 38 -45.89 5.37 11.77
C ALA A 38 -46.01 4.35 12.92
N THR A 39 -45.03 4.31 13.82
CA THR A 39 -45.04 3.48 15.04
C THR A 39 -44.72 4.33 16.27
N PRO A 40 -45.41 4.14 17.41
CA PRO A 40 -45.10 4.93 18.59
C PRO A 40 -43.68 4.67 19.10
N GLU A 41 -43.01 5.75 19.52
CA GLU A 41 -41.65 5.71 20.05
C GLU A 41 -41.61 5.95 21.55
N ARG A 42 -40.58 5.41 22.21
CA ARG A 42 -40.35 5.66 23.64
C ARG A 42 -39.66 7.00 23.83
N SER A 43 -40.18 7.80 24.77
CA SER A 43 -39.59 9.07 25.20
C SER A 43 -39.43 9.11 26.72
N ALA A 44 -38.79 10.17 27.23
CA ALA A 44 -38.67 10.43 28.67
C ALA A 44 -40.04 10.61 29.36
N ALA A 45 -41.10 10.94 28.61
CA ALA A 45 -42.46 11.11 29.11
C ALA A 45 -43.37 9.88 28.84
N GLY A 46 -42.81 8.76 28.38
CA GLY A 46 -43.58 7.57 27.97
C GLY A 46 -43.62 7.41 26.44
N GLN A 47 -44.53 6.57 25.94
CA GLN A 47 -44.70 6.39 24.49
C GLN A 47 -45.35 7.62 23.84
N THR A 48 -44.86 8.01 22.67
CA THR A 48 -45.43 9.09 21.86
C THR A 48 -45.68 8.63 20.43
N GLN A 49 -46.76 9.13 19.81
CA GLN A 49 -47.02 9.00 18.37
C GLN A 49 -46.69 10.30 17.61
N LYS A 50 -46.22 11.34 18.32
CA LYS A 50 -45.96 12.66 17.75
C LYS A 50 -44.61 13.20 18.18
N LEU A 51 -43.92 13.86 17.26
CA LEU A 51 -42.69 14.60 17.53
C LEU A 51 -42.85 16.05 17.06
N GLN A 52 -42.37 16.99 17.86
CA GLN A 52 -42.02 18.32 17.34
C GLN A 52 -40.70 18.19 16.60
N VAL A 53 -40.67 18.58 15.32
CA VAL A 53 -39.47 18.59 14.48
C VAL A 53 -39.10 20.03 14.17
N GLU A 54 -37.83 20.34 14.32
CA GLU A 54 -37.23 21.64 14.04
C GLU A 54 -35.99 21.45 13.15
N TYR A 55 -35.90 22.21 12.07
CA TYR A 55 -34.77 22.30 11.17
C TYR A 55 -34.19 23.71 11.23
N GLY A 56 -32.87 23.79 11.27
CA GLY A 56 -32.18 25.07 11.32
C GLY A 56 -30.67 24.90 11.36
N GLU A 57 -29.98 25.99 11.66
CA GLU A 57 -28.53 26.04 11.75
C GLU A 57 -28.08 26.27 13.19
N MET A 58 -27.06 25.53 13.63
CA MET A 58 -26.44 25.68 14.93
C MET A 58 -24.92 25.61 14.77
N ASN A 59 -24.21 26.68 15.14
CA ASN A 59 -22.75 26.80 15.04
C ASN A 59 -22.21 26.51 13.62
N GLY A 60 -22.85 27.06 12.57
CA GLY A 60 -22.43 26.86 11.18
C GLY A 60 -22.84 25.51 10.59
N GLN A 61 -23.67 24.73 11.29
CA GLN A 61 -24.03 23.38 10.90
C GLN A 61 -25.55 23.23 10.81
N LYS A 62 -26.02 22.75 9.65
CA LYS A 62 -27.43 22.40 9.45
C LYS A 62 -27.79 21.18 10.30
N MET A 63 -28.89 21.29 11.03
CA MET A 63 -29.33 20.30 12.02
C MET A 63 -30.83 20.06 11.90
N LEU A 64 -31.24 18.82 12.18
CA LEU A 64 -32.63 18.46 12.49
C LEU A 64 -32.70 18.12 13.97
N ALA A 65 -33.71 18.61 14.68
CA ALA A 65 -33.98 18.30 16.07
C ALA A 65 -35.39 17.72 16.21
N THR A 66 -35.53 16.62 16.95
CA THR A 66 -36.82 16.01 17.24
C THR A 66 -37.07 15.95 18.74
N ARG A 67 -38.29 16.30 19.17
CA ARG A 67 -38.66 16.37 20.58
C ARG A 67 -40.05 15.79 20.81
N ALA A 68 -40.14 14.83 21.73
CA ALA A 68 -41.39 14.12 22.05
C ALA A 68 -42.37 14.91 22.94
N CYS A 69 -41.86 15.81 23.79
CA CYS A 69 -42.67 16.62 24.70
C CYS A 69 -41.94 17.92 25.05
N PRO A 70 -42.64 19.00 25.48
CA PRO A 70 -42.00 20.31 25.71
C PRO A 70 -40.79 20.28 26.66
N ARG A 71 -40.81 19.40 27.67
CA ARG A 71 -39.74 19.22 28.67
C ARG A 71 -38.79 18.06 28.37
N CYS A 72 -38.99 17.34 27.27
CA CYS A 72 -38.15 16.21 26.88
C CYS A 72 -36.86 16.74 26.23
N PRO A 73 -35.70 16.12 26.50
CA PRO A 73 -34.50 16.37 25.70
C PRO A 73 -34.78 16.12 24.21
N ALA A 74 -34.27 16.99 23.36
CA ALA A 74 -34.36 16.81 21.91
C ALA A 74 -33.24 15.88 21.41
N ALA A 75 -33.55 15.04 20.42
CA ALA A 75 -32.55 14.31 19.66
C ALA A 75 -32.10 15.19 18.49
N GLY A 76 -30.81 15.54 18.45
CA GLY A 76 -30.22 16.34 17.38
C GLY A 76 -29.51 15.46 16.35
N TYR A 77 -29.67 15.79 15.08
CA TYR A 77 -29.10 15.10 13.94
C TYR A 77 -28.38 16.11 13.04
N LYS A 78 -27.10 15.85 12.75
CA LYS A 78 -26.26 16.67 11.87
C LYS A 78 -26.54 16.32 10.41
N LEU A 79 -26.69 17.32 9.55
CA LEU A 79 -26.71 17.10 8.10
C LEU A 79 -25.38 16.51 7.64
N LEU A 80 -25.46 15.44 6.85
CA LEU A 80 -24.33 14.83 6.19
C LEU A 80 -24.18 15.45 4.80
N ASP A 81 -23.37 16.50 4.68
CA ASP A 81 -23.23 17.27 3.44
C ASP A 81 -22.84 16.39 2.24
N ASP A 82 -21.81 15.55 2.39
CA ASP A 82 -21.37 14.61 1.34
C ASP A 82 -22.50 13.70 0.85
N ALA A 83 -23.16 12.99 1.77
CA ALA A 83 -24.24 12.07 1.42
C ALA A 83 -25.45 12.82 0.85
N THR A 84 -25.73 14.02 1.37
CA THR A 84 -26.83 14.87 0.91
C THR A 84 -26.62 15.33 -0.51
N ASN A 85 -25.41 15.78 -0.85
CA ASN A 85 -25.08 16.24 -2.19
C ASN A 85 -25.06 15.08 -3.18
N GLU A 86 -24.50 13.94 -2.82
CA GLU A 86 -24.44 12.77 -3.71
C GLU A 86 -25.83 12.16 -3.97
N LEU A 87 -26.69 12.08 -2.97
CA LEU A 87 -28.07 11.57 -3.14
C LEU A 87 -29.03 12.64 -3.65
N GLU A 88 -28.58 13.89 -3.75
CA GLU A 88 -29.41 15.08 -4.00
C GLU A 88 -30.59 15.16 -3.02
N ARG A 89 -30.34 14.80 -1.76
CA ARG A 89 -31.40 14.56 -0.77
C ARG A 89 -30.90 14.77 0.65
N PRO A 90 -31.58 15.56 1.49
CA PRO A 90 -31.17 15.77 2.88
C PRO A 90 -31.07 14.46 3.67
N VAL A 91 -29.86 14.17 4.16
CA VAL A 91 -29.58 13.05 5.07
C VAL A 91 -28.95 13.59 6.35
N PHE A 92 -29.53 13.25 7.49
CA PHE A 92 -29.03 13.62 8.80
C PHE A 92 -28.60 12.38 9.58
N PHE A 93 -27.69 12.57 10.53
CA PHE A 93 -27.17 11.50 11.37
C PHE A 93 -26.89 11.98 12.79
N ASN A 94 -27.05 11.10 13.78
CA ASN A 94 -26.70 11.38 15.16
C ASN A 94 -25.71 10.35 15.73
N SER A 95 -25.13 10.65 16.89
CA SER A 95 -24.16 9.78 17.56
C SER A 95 -24.73 8.44 18.06
N MET A 96 -26.06 8.25 18.02
CA MET A 96 -26.70 6.98 18.38
C MET A 96 -26.80 6.01 17.18
N GLY A 97 -26.31 6.38 16.00
CA GLY A 97 -26.36 5.53 14.82
C GLY A 97 -27.66 5.63 14.02
N ILE A 98 -28.49 6.65 14.27
CA ILE A 98 -29.77 6.85 13.57
C ILE A 98 -29.59 7.85 12.44
N TYR A 99 -30.01 7.47 11.25
CA TYR A 99 -30.13 8.33 10.09
C TYR A 99 -31.56 8.85 9.95
N ILE A 100 -31.71 10.11 9.56
CA ILE A 100 -32.98 10.68 9.10
C ILE A 100 -32.81 11.06 7.63
N MET A 101 -33.55 10.41 6.73
CA MET A 101 -33.53 10.69 5.30
C MET A 101 -34.83 11.38 4.89
N ALA A 102 -34.75 12.52 4.22
CA ALA A 102 -35.94 13.20 3.69
C ALA A 102 -36.50 12.39 2.52
N TYR A 103 -37.72 11.86 2.63
CA TYR A 103 -38.42 11.22 1.52
C TYR A 103 -38.96 12.29 0.55
N ASP A 104 -39.55 13.33 1.12
CA ASP A 104 -39.99 14.56 0.48
C ASP A 104 -39.88 15.72 1.50
N GLU A 105 -40.45 16.88 1.19
CA GLU A 105 -40.42 18.08 2.06
C GLU A 105 -41.14 17.90 3.41
N ASN A 106 -42.05 16.92 3.52
CA ASN A 106 -42.95 16.75 4.67
C ASN A 106 -42.83 15.37 5.33
N THR A 107 -42.04 14.46 4.74
CA THR A 107 -41.92 13.07 5.17
C THR A 107 -40.45 12.71 5.34
N PHE A 108 -40.10 12.21 6.52
CA PHE A 108 -38.76 11.69 6.83
C PHE A 108 -38.81 10.22 7.18
N VAL A 109 -37.78 9.49 6.79
CA VAL A 109 -37.56 8.11 7.22
C VAL A 109 -36.44 8.10 8.25
N SER A 110 -36.77 7.65 9.46
CA SER A 110 -35.81 7.42 10.54
C SER A 110 -35.37 5.98 10.51
N ILE A 111 -34.07 5.71 10.48
CA ILE A 111 -33.53 4.37 10.29
C ILE A 111 -32.21 4.15 11.01
N MET A 112 -32.08 2.98 11.63
CA MET A 112 -30.82 2.43 12.14
C MET A 112 -30.57 1.11 11.41
N ALA A 113 -29.48 1.06 10.65
CA ALA A 113 -29.09 -0.08 9.82
C ALA A 113 -27.80 -0.73 10.33
N ASP A 114 -27.41 -1.83 9.69
CA ASP A 114 -26.25 -2.66 10.03
C ASP A 114 -24.89 -2.15 9.56
N GLY A 115 -24.84 -0.97 8.95
CA GLY A 115 -23.59 -0.39 8.47
C GLY A 115 -23.63 1.13 8.35
N GLN A 116 -22.45 1.70 8.11
CA GLN A 116 -22.34 3.14 7.86
C GLN A 116 -22.77 3.46 6.42
N LEU A 117 -23.57 4.52 6.26
CA LEU A 117 -24.00 4.99 4.95
C LEU A 117 -22.78 5.32 4.07
N GLY A 118 -22.77 4.80 2.84
CA GLY A 118 -21.68 5.03 1.88
C GLY A 118 -20.40 4.21 2.16
N LYS A 119 -20.45 3.24 3.08
CA LYS A 119 -19.39 2.25 3.34
C LYS A 119 -19.81 0.80 3.11
N SER A 120 -21.10 0.52 3.23
CA SER A 120 -21.67 -0.80 2.91
C SER A 120 -23.09 -0.64 2.39
N ILE A 121 -23.55 -1.64 1.62
CA ILE A 121 -24.97 -1.78 1.31
C ILE A 121 -25.66 -2.32 2.57
N TRP A 122 -26.70 -1.63 3.02
CA TRP A 122 -27.50 -2.04 4.17
C TRP A 122 -28.34 -3.27 3.84
N ASN A 123 -28.34 -4.26 4.73
CA ASN A 123 -29.13 -5.48 4.54
C ASN A 123 -30.16 -5.68 5.66
N THR A 124 -29.81 -5.28 6.88
CA THR A 124 -30.66 -5.43 8.06
C THR A 124 -30.93 -4.09 8.72
N ILE A 125 -32.14 -3.96 9.26
CA ILE A 125 -32.64 -2.74 9.90
C ILE A 125 -32.93 -3.08 11.36
N ALA A 126 -32.18 -2.47 12.27
CA ALA A 126 -32.42 -2.62 13.71
C ALA A 126 -33.65 -1.82 14.16
N TYR A 127 -33.89 -0.69 13.51
CA TYR A 127 -35.03 0.17 13.79
C TYR A 127 -35.37 1.01 12.55
N ALA A 128 -36.66 1.21 12.29
CA ALA A 128 -37.14 2.17 11.32
C ALA A 128 -38.47 2.78 11.75
N ASN A 129 -38.70 4.02 11.33
CA ASN A 129 -39.97 4.71 11.48
C ASN A 129 -40.16 5.74 10.35
N VAL A 130 -41.39 6.20 10.15
CA VAL A 130 -41.72 7.26 9.19
C VAL A 130 -42.32 8.41 9.97
N TYR A 131 -41.77 9.61 9.76
CA TYR A 131 -42.19 10.85 10.39
C TYR A 131 -42.87 11.70 9.31
N SER A 132 -44.16 11.95 9.45
CA SER A 132 -44.93 12.69 8.45
C SER A 132 -45.56 13.92 9.07
N LYS A 133 -45.39 15.08 8.43
CA LYS A 133 -45.92 16.34 8.94
C LYS A 133 -47.44 16.24 9.08
N GLN A 134 -47.96 16.71 10.22
CA GLN A 134 -49.39 16.59 10.49
C GLN A 134 -50.21 17.33 9.43
N GLY A 135 -51.10 16.59 8.75
CA GLY A 135 -51.98 17.14 7.71
C GLY A 135 -51.46 16.95 6.27
N THR A 136 -50.32 16.29 6.07
CA THR A 136 -49.80 15.98 4.73
C THR A 136 -49.97 14.50 4.37
N PRO A 137 -49.90 14.13 3.06
CA PRO A 137 -49.77 12.73 2.65
C PRO A 137 -48.58 12.06 3.33
N THR A 138 -48.66 10.73 3.50
CA THR A 138 -47.63 9.91 4.13
C THR A 138 -47.41 8.61 3.36
N ILE A 139 -46.26 8.00 3.56
CA ILE A 139 -45.96 6.64 3.12
C ILE A 139 -46.16 5.63 4.26
N THR A 140 -46.19 4.34 3.91
CA THR A 140 -46.18 3.25 4.89
C THR A 140 -44.77 3.04 5.46
N LEU A 141 -44.69 2.38 6.62
CA LEU A 141 -43.39 2.02 7.21
C LEU A 141 -42.54 1.16 6.26
N ASP A 142 -43.15 0.20 5.58
CA ASP A 142 -42.42 -0.70 4.67
C ASP A 142 -41.93 0.03 3.41
N ALA A 143 -42.71 0.98 2.89
CA ALA A 143 -42.25 1.86 1.82
C ALA A 143 -41.08 2.74 2.27
N GLY A 144 -41.12 3.26 3.50
CA GLY A 144 -40.01 4.02 4.10
C GLY A 144 -38.73 3.18 4.24
N LYS A 145 -38.84 1.95 4.73
CA LYS A 145 -37.70 1.00 4.80
C LYS A 145 -37.12 0.72 3.42
N ALA A 146 -37.95 0.38 2.45
CA ALA A 146 -37.52 0.08 1.09
C ALA A 146 -36.82 1.28 0.45
N PHE A 147 -37.34 2.48 0.67
CA PHE A 147 -36.73 3.74 0.24
C PHE A 147 -35.33 3.91 0.83
N ALA A 148 -35.18 3.83 2.16
CA ALA A 148 -33.88 4.04 2.80
C ALA A 148 -32.82 3.00 2.40
N LEU A 149 -33.22 1.73 2.24
CA LEU A 149 -32.34 0.69 1.68
C LEU A 149 -31.96 0.99 0.22
N GLY A 150 -32.91 1.51 -0.57
CA GLY A 150 -32.69 1.96 -1.93
C GLY A 150 -31.65 3.09 -2.01
N GLU A 151 -31.78 4.13 -1.19
CA GLU A 151 -30.83 5.25 -1.16
C GLU A 151 -29.42 4.79 -0.72
N ALA A 152 -29.34 3.93 0.30
CA ALA A 152 -28.06 3.36 0.73
C ALA A 152 -27.40 2.54 -0.40
N LYS A 153 -28.18 1.76 -1.14
CA LYS A 153 -27.70 1.03 -2.33
C LYS A 153 -27.24 2.00 -3.42
N ARG A 154 -28.04 3.00 -3.77
CA ARG A 154 -27.71 4.01 -4.80
C ARG A 154 -26.39 4.71 -4.50
N LEU A 155 -26.14 5.08 -3.25
CA LEU A 155 -24.87 5.70 -2.86
C LEU A 155 -23.67 4.76 -3.04
N MET A 156 -23.85 3.45 -2.81
CA MET A 156 -22.79 2.45 -3.00
C MET A 156 -22.57 2.08 -4.47
N THR A 157 -23.63 2.05 -5.28
CA THR A 157 -23.58 1.63 -6.69
C THR A 157 -23.41 2.79 -7.67
N GLY A 158 -23.68 4.02 -7.24
CA GLY A 158 -23.78 5.21 -8.08
C GLY A 158 -25.04 5.24 -8.96
N GLU A 159 -26.01 4.36 -8.70
CA GLU A 159 -27.24 4.29 -9.50
C GLU A 159 -28.06 5.58 -9.33
N GLY A 160 -28.19 6.35 -10.41
CA GLY A 160 -28.88 7.63 -10.39
C GLY A 160 -28.20 8.69 -9.52
N VAL A 161 -26.90 8.56 -9.23
CA VAL A 161 -26.07 9.57 -8.57
C VAL A 161 -25.22 10.27 -9.64
N ALA A 162 -24.95 11.57 -9.47
CA ALA A 162 -24.08 12.30 -10.36
C ALA A 162 -22.71 11.61 -10.47
N LYS A 163 -22.21 11.44 -11.70
CA LYS A 163 -20.91 10.81 -11.92
C LYS A 163 -19.80 11.76 -11.47
N PHE A 164 -18.79 11.20 -10.80
CA PHE A 164 -17.57 11.92 -10.47
C PHE A 164 -16.77 12.19 -11.74
N GLU A 165 -16.28 13.41 -11.88
CA GLU A 165 -15.38 13.75 -12.97
C GLU A 165 -13.99 13.15 -12.72
N VAL A 166 -13.47 12.43 -13.72
CA VAL A 166 -12.14 11.80 -13.64
C VAL A 166 -11.20 12.51 -14.59
N LEU A 167 -10.39 13.41 -14.04
CA LEU A 167 -9.43 14.25 -14.76
C LEU A 167 -8.07 13.57 -14.93
N GLY A 168 -7.71 12.66 -14.02
CA GLY A 168 -6.34 12.16 -13.85
C GLY A 168 -5.42 13.21 -13.21
N GLY A 169 -4.17 12.83 -12.95
CA GLY A 169 -3.17 13.74 -12.40
C GLY A 169 -3.47 14.17 -10.96
N SER A 170 -3.32 15.46 -10.66
CA SER A 170 -3.54 15.99 -9.31
C SER A 170 -5.02 16.22 -9.00
N GLY A 171 -5.39 16.21 -7.72
CA GLY A 171 -6.72 16.58 -7.22
C GLY A 171 -7.20 15.68 -6.08
N THR A 172 -8.50 15.70 -5.82
CA THR A 172 -9.12 14.86 -4.78
C THR A 172 -9.24 13.40 -5.23
N TYR A 173 -8.71 12.51 -4.41
CA TYR A 173 -8.86 11.06 -4.54
C TYR A 173 -9.57 10.50 -3.32
N TYR A 174 -10.38 9.47 -3.56
CA TYR A 174 -11.08 8.71 -2.54
C TYR A 174 -10.38 7.36 -2.35
N ALA A 175 -10.24 6.92 -1.11
CA ALA A 175 -9.63 5.65 -0.80
C ALA A 175 -10.68 4.54 -0.71
N ALA A 176 -10.43 3.38 -1.32
CA ALA A 176 -11.32 2.22 -1.24
C ALA A 176 -11.50 1.74 0.21
N VAL A 177 -10.41 1.76 0.99
CA VAL A 177 -10.43 1.70 2.45
C VAL A 177 -9.62 2.88 3.01
N PRO A 178 -9.86 3.32 4.27
CA PRO A 178 -9.08 4.42 4.85
C PRO A 178 -7.58 4.21 4.66
N GLN A 179 -6.92 5.21 4.08
CA GLN A 179 -5.52 5.15 3.71
C GLN A 179 -4.66 5.92 4.70
N ALA A 180 -3.55 5.30 5.10
CA ALA A 180 -2.57 5.91 5.97
C ALA A 180 -1.80 7.01 5.24
N VAL A 181 -1.80 8.23 5.80
CA VAL A 181 -0.90 9.32 5.42
C VAL A 181 -0.25 9.85 6.69
N GLY A 182 1.06 9.66 6.85
CA GLY A 182 1.72 9.82 8.15
C GLY A 182 1.18 8.84 9.21
N SER A 183 0.74 9.36 10.36
CA SER A 183 0.18 8.57 11.47
C SER A 183 -1.35 8.49 11.49
N LYS A 184 -2.03 9.12 10.53
CA LYS A 184 -3.49 9.23 10.45
C LYS A 184 -4.04 8.48 9.24
N GLN A 185 -5.32 8.15 9.30
CA GLN A 185 -6.07 7.45 8.25
C GLN A 185 -7.09 8.40 7.63
N TYR A 186 -7.23 8.37 6.30
CA TYR A 186 -8.11 9.28 5.56
C TYR A 186 -8.90 8.55 4.49
N ASP A 187 -10.16 8.95 4.32
CA ASP A 187 -11.02 8.49 3.22
C ASP A 187 -10.87 9.36 1.96
N GLN A 188 -10.49 10.62 2.15
CA GLN A 188 -10.27 11.62 1.11
C GLN A 188 -8.83 12.12 1.21
N ILE A 189 -8.13 12.11 0.08
CA ILE A 189 -6.72 12.44 -0.02
C ILE A 189 -6.57 13.44 -1.15
N GLU A 190 -5.87 14.53 -0.88
CA GLU A 190 -5.38 15.41 -1.92
C GLU A 190 -4.10 14.81 -2.51
N VAL A 191 -4.11 14.60 -3.83
CA VAL A 191 -2.97 14.06 -4.57
C VAL A 191 -2.34 15.17 -5.37
N MET A 192 -1.06 15.45 -5.10
CA MET A 192 -0.23 16.30 -5.95
C MET A 192 0.72 15.42 -6.75
N LEU A 193 0.47 15.31 -8.05
CA LEU A 193 1.22 14.47 -8.97
C LEU A 193 2.11 15.31 -9.89
N GLU A 194 3.42 15.11 -9.78
CA GLU A 194 4.43 15.60 -10.71
C GLU A 194 4.97 14.41 -11.51
N SER A 195 4.55 14.32 -12.77
CA SER A 195 4.81 13.16 -13.64
C SER A 195 6.29 12.79 -13.69
N ASN A 196 6.58 11.50 -13.46
CA ASN A 196 7.93 10.92 -13.44
C ASN A 196 8.91 11.62 -12.47
N LYS A 197 8.39 12.31 -11.46
CA LYS A 197 9.19 12.98 -10.42
C LYS A 197 8.75 12.56 -9.03
N GLN A 198 7.52 12.89 -8.65
CA GLN A 198 7.01 12.58 -7.32
C GLN A 198 5.48 12.61 -7.26
N ILE A 199 4.94 11.94 -6.24
CA ILE A 199 3.57 12.09 -5.79
C ILE A 199 3.57 12.46 -4.32
N ILE A 200 2.81 13.47 -3.94
CA ILE A 200 2.56 13.82 -2.54
C ILE A 200 1.10 13.51 -2.24
N LEU A 201 0.88 12.72 -1.20
CA LEU A 201 -0.44 12.48 -0.62
C LEU A 201 -0.60 13.37 0.60
N GLU A 202 -1.69 14.13 0.68
CA GLU A 202 -2.08 14.90 1.85
C GLU A 202 -3.48 14.50 2.32
N GLY A 203 -3.65 14.22 3.61
CA GLY A 203 -4.97 13.92 4.15
C GLY A 203 -5.90 15.13 4.05
N MET A 204 -7.20 14.91 3.80
CA MET A 204 -8.20 15.98 3.76
C MET A 204 -9.09 16.01 5.01
N ASN A 205 -9.86 17.09 5.17
CA ASN A 205 -10.83 17.29 6.26
C ASN A 205 -10.21 17.18 7.67
N CYS A 206 -8.95 17.60 7.80
CA CYS A 206 -8.19 17.61 9.05
C CYS A 206 -7.86 19.03 9.52
N ARG A 207 -7.78 19.20 10.85
CA ARG A 207 -7.35 20.47 11.46
C ARG A 207 -5.85 20.74 11.28
N SER A 208 -5.05 19.68 11.17
CA SER A 208 -3.63 19.70 10.82
C SER A 208 -3.35 18.41 10.06
N CYS A 209 -3.12 18.58 8.76
CA CYS A 209 -3.02 17.49 7.79
C CYS A 209 -1.57 17.01 7.71
N THR A 210 -1.43 15.69 7.58
CA THR A 210 -0.15 15.02 7.37
C THR A 210 0.02 14.78 5.89
N SER A 211 1.27 14.87 5.41
CA SER A 211 1.63 14.54 4.04
C SER A 211 2.62 13.38 3.98
N SER A 212 2.70 12.74 2.82
CA SER A 212 3.67 11.68 2.53
C SER A 212 4.14 11.82 1.09
N THR A 213 5.45 11.87 0.89
CA THR A 213 6.08 12.07 -0.43
C THR A 213 6.64 10.75 -0.95
N TYR A 214 6.32 10.45 -2.20
CA TYR A 214 6.78 9.28 -2.95
C TYR A 214 7.58 9.76 -4.15
N ILE A 215 8.78 9.22 -4.34
CA ILE A 215 9.70 9.62 -5.40
C ILE A 215 9.69 8.60 -6.53
N TYR A 216 9.76 9.07 -7.77
CA TYR A 216 9.71 8.21 -8.95
C TYR A 216 10.88 7.22 -9.01
N GLU A 217 10.56 5.94 -9.27
CA GLU A 217 11.51 4.83 -9.37
C GLU A 217 11.59 4.36 -10.83
N ALA A 218 12.56 4.89 -11.58
CA ALA A 218 12.68 4.65 -13.01
C ALA A 218 12.88 3.16 -13.39
N GLU A 219 13.72 2.45 -12.65
CA GLU A 219 13.98 1.01 -12.89
C GLU A 219 12.71 0.17 -12.71
N LEU A 220 12.00 0.39 -11.60
CA LEU A 220 10.76 -0.33 -11.31
C LEU A 220 9.66 0.05 -12.30
N SER A 221 9.58 1.34 -12.67
CA SER A 221 8.59 1.83 -13.62
C SER A 221 8.75 1.19 -14.99
N GLN A 222 10.00 1.09 -15.48
CA GLN A 222 10.30 0.42 -16.74
C GLN A 222 9.99 -1.07 -16.68
N ALA A 223 10.33 -1.74 -15.58
CA ALA A 223 10.12 -3.18 -15.41
C ALA A 223 8.63 -3.54 -15.34
N ILE A 224 7.83 -2.72 -14.68
CA ILE A 224 6.39 -2.92 -14.50
C ILE A 224 5.58 -2.41 -15.70
N GLY A 225 6.11 -1.42 -16.44
CA GLY A 225 5.40 -0.77 -17.53
C GLY A 225 4.38 0.28 -17.07
N LYS A 226 4.47 0.72 -15.82
CA LYS A 226 3.63 1.76 -15.20
C LYS A 226 4.50 2.70 -14.37
N PRO A 227 4.15 3.98 -14.20
CA PRO A 227 4.86 4.87 -13.27
C PRO A 227 4.77 4.34 -11.84
N VAL A 228 5.93 4.11 -11.22
CA VAL A 228 6.09 3.62 -9.84
C VAL A 228 6.83 4.66 -9.03
N TYR A 229 6.37 4.90 -7.80
CA TYR A 229 6.95 5.86 -6.87
C TYR A 229 7.16 5.17 -5.51
N GLU A 230 8.30 5.36 -4.84
CA GLU A 230 8.60 4.79 -3.53
C GLU A 230 8.70 5.88 -2.44
N MET A 231 8.21 5.57 -1.24
CA MET A 231 8.40 6.40 -0.06
C MET A 231 9.63 5.92 0.74
N GLY A 232 10.74 6.67 0.64
CA GLY A 232 11.88 6.59 1.56
C GLY A 232 12.50 5.20 1.75
N HIS A 233 12.50 4.35 0.71
CA HIS A 233 12.97 2.96 0.77
C HIS A 233 12.27 2.07 1.80
N MET A 234 11.08 2.46 2.25
CA MET A 234 10.31 1.78 3.30
C MET A 234 9.46 0.62 2.78
N GLY A 235 9.58 0.26 1.49
CA GLY A 235 8.74 -0.77 0.89
C GLY A 235 7.27 -0.33 0.74
N ARG A 236 7.04 0.97 0.56
CA ARG A 236 5.71 1.56 0.28
C ARG A 236 5.76 2.25 -1.06
N PHE A 237 4.85 1.85 -1.94
CA PHE A 237 4.85 2.25 -3.33
C PHE A 237 3.50 2.84 -3.74
N LEU A 238 3.54 3.78 -4.67
CA LEU A 238 2.40 4.18 -5.47
C LEU A 238 2.63 3.74 -6.91
N ILE A 239 1.60 3.17 -7.53
CA ILE A 239 1.64 2.74 -8.93
C ILE A 239 0.48 3.42 -9.64
N GLU A 240 0.79 4.30 -10.59
CA GLU A 240 -0.23 4.95 -11.42
C GLU A 240 -0.80 3.93 -12.41
N GLN A 241 -2.11 3.69 -12.37
CA GLN A 241 -2.76 2.65 -13.14
C GLN A 241 -3.45 3.21 -14.38
N ASP A 242 -4.75 3.45 -14.26
CA ASP A 242 -5.59 4.07 -15.26
C ASP A 242 -5.81 5.53 -14.89
N LYS A 243 -6.49 6.27 -15.78
CA LYS A 243 -6.77 7.69 -15.59
C LYS A 243 -7.45 7.91 -14.23
N GLY A 244 -6.80 8.65 -13.34
CA GLY A 244 -7.35 8.97 -12.01
C GLY A 244 -7.36 7.81 -11.02
N VAL A 245 -6.57 6.75 -11.25
CA VAL A 245 -6.45 5.59 -10.34
C VAL A 245 -5.00 5.35 -9.96
N ILE A 246 -4.74 5.26 -8.66
CA ILE A 246 -3.42 4.97 -8.09
C ILE A 246 -3.54 3.79 -7.14
N TRP A 247 -2.69 2.78 -7.32
CA TRP A 247 -2.57 1.69 -6.36
C TRP A 247 -1.52 2.01 -5.32
N VAL A 248 -1.86 1.82 -4.06
CA VAL A 248 -0.93 1.86 -2.94
C VAL A 248 -0.49 0.44 -2.66
N ALA A 249 0.79 0.14 -2.82
CA ALA A 249 1.35 -1.19 -2.54
C ALA A 249 2.29 -1.13 -1.34
N SER A 250 2.06 -1.97 -0.34
CA SER A 250 2.92 -2.16 0.82
C SER A 250 3.53 -3.54 0.74
N GLY A 251 4.76 -3.60 0.27
CA GLY A 251 5.51 -4.82 0.00
C GLY A 251 6.83 -4.46 -0.69
N PRO A 252 7.90 -5.25 -0.53
CA PRO A 252 9.24 -4.87 -0.98
C PRO A 252 9.44 -5.14 -2.49
N LEU A 253 8.73 -4.38 -3.35
CA LEU A 253 8.86 -4.48 -4.81
C LEU A 253 10.32 -4.37 -5.24
N GLY A 254 10.73 -5.21 -6.20
CA GLY A 254 12.11 -5.30 -6.67
C GLY A 254 13.05 -6.12 -5.78
N LYS A 255 12.70 -6.36 -4.51
CA LYS A 255 13.54 -7.13 -3.57
C LYS A 255 12.98 -8.54 -3.33
N GLN A 256 11.67 -8.66 -3.14
CA GLN A 256 11.00 -9.95 -2.93
C GLN A 256 9.78 -10.08 -3.84
N LEU A 257 9.25 -11.30 -3.92
CA LEU A 257 7.97 -11.55 -4.57
C LEU A 257 6.84 -11.01 -3.69
N TRP A 258 5.67 -10.82 -4.30
CA TRP A 258 4.45 -10.53 -3.55
C TRP A 258 4.10 -11.72 -2.66
N GLN A 259 3.76 -11.46 -1.40
CA GLN A 259 3.59 -12.46 -0.35
C GLN A 259 2.28 -12.23 0.42
N GLU A 260 1.89 -13.20 1.25
CA GLU A 260 0.68 -13.16 2.08
C GLU A 260 0.59 -11.91 2.98
N HIS A 261 1.71 -11.36 3.45
CA HIS A 261 1.74 -10.15 4.26
C HIS A 261 1.85 -8.86 3.46
N SER A 262 1.96 -8.95 2.13
CA SER A 262 1.87 -7.79 1.24
C SER A 262 0.45 -7.28 1.25
N ARG A 263 0.29 -5.95 1.19
CA ARG A 263 -1.02 -5.31 1.26
C ARG A 263 -1.13 -4.27 0.17
N TYR A 264 -2.34 -4.03 -0.29
CA TYR A 264 -2.61 -2.94 -1.19
C TYR A 264 -3.85 -2.16 -0.80
N ASN A 265 -3.98 -0.97 -1.38
CA ASN A 265 -5.18 -0.15 -1.39
C ASN A 265 -5.33 0.52 -2.76
N VAL A 266 -6.50 1.06 -3.03
CA VAL A 266 -6.79 1.78 -4.29
C VAL A 266 -7.26 3.18 -3.93
N LEU A 267 -6.64 4.16 -4.58
CA LEU A 267 -7.06 5.55 -4.56
C LEU A 267 -7.63 5.87 -5.94
N GLY A 268 -8.79 6.52 -5.99
CA GLY A 268 -9.41 6.91 -7.25
C GLY A 268 -10.22 8.19 -7.15
N GLN A 269 -10.27 8.95 -8.24
CA GLN A 269 -11.10 10.16 -8.33
C GLN A 269 -12.61 9.85 -8.39
N ASP A 270 -12.99 8.63 -8.79
CA ASP A 270 -14.37 8.15 -8.74
C ASP A 270 -14.67 7.48 -7.39
N LYS A 271 -15.36 8.21 -6.50
CA LYS A 271 -15.76 7.73 -5.17
C LYS A 271 -16.63 6.47 -5.23
N THR A 272 -17.51 6.36 -6.22
CA THR A 272 -18.38 5.20 -6.40
C THR A 272 -17.57 3.97 -6.76
N ALA A 273 -16.62 4.10 -7.70
CA ALA A 273 -15.74 2.99 -8.07
C ALA A 273 -14.94 2.50 -6.86
N MET A 274 -14.45 3.40 -6.00
CA MET A 274 -13.71 3.03 -4.78
C MET A 274 -14.57 2.29 -3.77
N ARG A 275 -15.84 2.71 -3.57
CA ARG A 275 -16.81 1.98 -2.75
C ARG A 275 -17.03 0.57 -3.29
N GLN A 276 -17.22 0.41 -4.59
CA GLN A 276 -17.45 -0.89 -5.22
C GLN A 276 -16.25 -1.82 -5.10
N ILE A 277 -15.04 -1.34 -5.37
CA ILE A 277 -13.81 -2.12 -5.25
C ILE A 277 -13.64 -2.70 -3.84
N SER A 278 -14.03 -1.97 -2.80
CA SER A 278 -13.94 -2.47 -1.41
C SER A 278 -14.83 -3.69 -1.14
N GLN A 279 -15.86 -3.91 -1.96
CA GLN A 279 -16.84 -5.00 -1.82
C GLN A 279 -16.70 -6.09 -2.89
N ASP A 280 -15.96 -5.82 -3.98
CA ASP A 280 -15.81 -6.75 -5.10
C ASP A 280 -14.56 -7.64 -4.93
N LYS A 281 -14.80 -8.86 -4.46
CA LYS A 281 -13.74 -9.86 -4.26
C LYS A 281 -13.05 -10.26 -5.56
N ALA A 282 -13.77 -10.33 -6.68
CA ALA A 282 -13.18 -10.71 -7.97
C ALA A 282 -12.24 -9.60 -8.49
N ALA A 283 -12.63 -8.34 -8.36
CA ALA A 283 -11.76 -7.21 -8.66
C ALA A 283 -10.53 -7.21 -7.75
N GLN A 284 -10.70 -7.45 -6.45
CA GLN A 284 -9.61 -7.57 -5.47
C GLN A 284 -8.60 -8.67 -5.83
N ASP A 285 -9.08 -9.85 -6.23
CA ASP A 285 -8.22 -10.97 -6.62
C ASP A 285 -7.46 -10.68 -7.92
N SER A 286 -8.10 -9.99 -8.87
CA SER A 286 -7.45 -9.54 -10.11
C SER A 286 -6.32 -8.54 -9.84
N MET A 287 -6.53 -7.60 -8.92
CA MET A 287 -5.50 -6.64 -8.50
C MET A 287 -4.33 -7.34 -7.81
N ASP A 288 -4.60 -8.29 -6.90
CA ASP A 288 -3.55 -9.06 -6.23
C ASP A 288 -2.71 -9.86 -7.23
N SER A 289 -3.34 -10.55 -8.19
CA SER A 289 -2.65 -11.26 -9.26
C SER A 289 -1.79 -10.34 -10.13
N THR A 290 -2.26 -9.12 -10.39
CA THR A 290 -1.50 -8.12 -11.13
C THR A 290 -0.27 -7.66 -10.34
N LEU A 291 -0.43 -7.39 -9.04
CA LEU A 291 0.68 -7.03 -8.14
C LEU A 291 1.71 -8.16 -7.99
N GLN A 292 1.28 -9.42 -7.98
CA GLN A 292 2.18 -10.57 -8.04
C GLN A 292 3.04 -10.55 -9.30
N THR A 293 2.43 -10.30 -10.46
CA THR A 293 3.13 -10.18 -11.75
C THR A 293 4.12 -9.01 -11.73
N TYR A 294 3.71 -7.86 -11.20
CA TYR A 294 4.58 -6.70 -11.05
C TYR A 294 5.78 -6.99 -10.16
N ALA A 295 5.59 -7.68 -9.03
CA ALA A 295 6.67 -8.06 -8.13
C ALA A 295 7.69 -8.99 -8.80
N VAL A 296 7.24 -9.94 -9.64
CA VAL A 296 8.13 -10.80 -10.44
C VAL A 296 8.99 -9.97 -11.39
N ASN A 297 8.36 -9.09 -12.18
CA ASN A 297 9.05 -8.27 -13.18
C ASN A 297 10.05 -7.31 -12.52
N ALA A 298 9.62 -6.62 -11.46
CA ALA A 298 10.47 -5.74 -10.69
C ALA A 298 11.69 -6.46 -10.12
N LYS A 299 11.49 -7.65 -9.50
CA LYS A 299 12.59 -8.44 -8.92
C LYS A 299 13.57 -8.91 -10.00
N ALA A 300 13.08 -9.33 -11.15
CA ALA A 300 13.92 -9.73 -12.27
C ALA A 300 14.80 -8.57 -12.77
N ALA A 301 14.23 -7.37 -12.91
CA ALA A 301 14.96 -6.18 -13.34
C ALA A 301 16.08 -5.80 -12.36
N VAL A 302 15.75 -5.71 -11.06
CA VAL A 302 16.73 -5.40 -10.00
C VAL A 302 17.83 -6.47 -9.94
N THR A 303 17.48 -7.75 -10.06
CA THR A 303 18.45 -8.85 -10.09
C THR A 303 19.40 -8.73 -11.29
N ALA A 304 18.87 -8.39 -12.47
CA ALA A 304 19.66 -8.18 -13.67
C ALA A 304 20.60 -6.97 -13.55
N ARG A 305 20.18 -5.88 -12.89
CA ARG A 305 21.06 -4.75 -12.57
C ARG A 305 22.20 -5.18 -11.65
N TYR A 306 21.91 -5.85 -10.54
CA TYR A 306 22.97 -6.34 -9.63
C TYR A 306 23.93 -7.29 -10.32
N ALA A 307 23.45 -8.18 -11.19
CA ALA A 307 24.33 -9.03 -11.99
C ALA A 307 25.27 -8.22 -12.89
N ARG A 308 24.77 -7.17 -13.56
CA ARG A 308 25.60 -6.26 -14.39
C ARG A 308 26.61 -5.47 -13.57
N GLU A 309 26.21 -4.94 -12.41
CA GLU A 309 27.10 -4.24 -11.48
C GLU A 309 28.20 -5.16 -10.96
N GLU A 310 27.86 -6.40 -10.61
CA GLU A 310 28.82 -7.39 -10.14
C GLU A 310 29.82 -7.81 -11.23
N LEU A 311 29.36 -7.95 -12.48
CA LEU A 311 30.25 -8.19 -13.63
C LEU A 311 31.20 -7.02 -13.85
N LYS A 312 30.71 -5.78 -13.80
CA LYS A 312 31.56 -4.58 -13.91
C LYS A 312 32.57 -4.48 -12.77
N ARG A 313 32.14 -4.74 -11.52
CA ARG A 313 33.02 -4.76 -10.35
C ARG A 313 34.11 -5.81 -10.51
N THR A 314 33.74 -7.02 -10.92
CA THR A 314 34.70 -8.12 -11.17
C THR A 314 35.68 -7.78 -12.29
N ALA A 315 35.21 -7.15 -13.38
CA ALA A 315 36.07 -6.71 -14.48
C ALA A 315 37.03 -5.58 -14.09
N ASN A 316 36.61 -4.68 -13.18
CA ASN A 316 37.43 -3.57 -12.70
C ASN A 316 38.38 -3.95 -11.56
N ASN A 317 38.21 -5.12 -10.94
CA ASN A 317 39.14 -5.59 -9.92
C ASN A 317 40.51 -5.86 -10.56
N GLU A 318 41.54 -5.22 -10.03
CA GLU A 318 42.92 -5.44 -10.43
C GLU A 318 43.65 -6.29 -9.39
N LEU A 319 44.62 -7.05 -9.87
CA LEU A 319 45.59 -7.70 -9.01
C LEU A 319 46.50 -6.64 -8.37
N PRO A 320 46.85 -6.77 -7.08
CA PRO A 320 47.88 -5.94 -6.47
C PRO A 320 49.18 -5.96 -7.28
N SER A 321 49.91 -4.85 -7.29
CA SER A 321 51.21 -4.80 -7.98
C SER A 321 52.21 -5.77 -7.34
N LYS A 322 53.02 -6.43 -8.17
CA LYS A 322 54.21 -7.16 -7.69
C LYS A 322 55.15 -6.19 -6.98
N GLY A 323 55.64 -6.58 -5.81
CA GLY A 323 56.63 -5.81 -5.05
C GLY A 323 58.06 -6.17 -5.43
N MET A 324 58.28 -7.41 -5.87
CA MET A 324 59.57 -7.92 -6.33
C MET A 324 59.40 -9.06 -7.35
N ASP A 325 60.48 -9.36 -8.06
CA ASP A 325 60.58 -10.48 -8.99
C ASP A 325 61.53 -11.54 -8.43
N ASP A 326 60.97 -12.53 -7.72
CA ASP A 326 61.69 -13.64 -7.10
C ASP A 326 60.93 -14.94 -7.37
N THR A 327 61.29 -15.62 -8.47
CA THR A 327 60.58 -16.82 -8.95
C THR A 327 60.68 -17.99 -7.96
N ASP A 328 61.82 -18.15 -7.29
CA ASP A 328 62.03 -19.24 -6.33
C ASP A 328 61.17 -19.03 -5.08
N LEU A 329 61.09 -17.79 -4.58
CA LEU A 329 60.22 -17.44 -3.47
C LEU A 329 58.74 -17.56 -3.84
N ASN A 330 58.35 -17.14 -5.05
CA ASN A 330 56.98 -17.30 -5.56
C ASN A 330 56.57 -18.78 -5.61
N GLN A 331 57.45 -19.66 -6.11
CA GLN A 331 57.19 -21.10 -6.17
C GLN A 331 57.11 -21.71 -4.75
N SER A 332 58.01 -21.30 -3.85
CA SER A 332 57.99 -21.76 -2.46
C SER A 332 56.71 -21.32 -1.73
N ALA A 333 56.25 -20.09 -1.98
CA ALA A 333 55.00 -19.57 -1.43
C ALA A 333 53.76 -20.27 -2.02
N LEU A 334 53.77 -20.64 -3.31
CA LEU A 334 52.71 -21.44 -3.93
C LEU A 334 52.56 -22.82 -3.26
N ILE A 335 53.67 -23.52 -3.03
CA ILE A 335 53.65 -24.82 -2.32
C ILE A 335 53.07 -24.65 -0.91
N ALA A 336 53.55 -23.63 -0.18
CA ALA A 336 53.05 -23.34 1.17
C ALA A 336 51.55 -23.01 1.19
N ALA A 337 51.06 -22.33 0.15
CA ALA A 337 49.65 -22.00 -0.01
C ALA A 337 48.81 -23.21 -0.40
N GLN A 338 49.32 -24.12 -1.23
CA GLN A 338 48.66 -25.40 -1.55
C GLN A 338 48.54 -26.28 -0.30
N ASP A 339 49.60 -26.37 0.50
CA ASP A 339 49.57 -27.10 1.78
C ASP A 339 48.56 -26.49 2.76
N TRP A 340 48.45 -25.15 2.79
CA TRP A 340 47.41 -24.48 3.56
C TRP A 340 46.01 -24.82 3.03
N ALA A 341 45.77 -24.64 1.73
CA ALA A 341 44.49 -24.91 1.08
C ALA A 341 44.03 -26.36 1.33
N ASN A 342 44.93 -27.33 1.22
CA ASN A 342 44.65 -28.74 1.50
C ASN A 342 44.29 -28.97 2.98
N ARG A 343 45.03 -28.38 3.92
CA ARG A 343 44.75 -28.50 5.37
C ARG A 343 43.39 -27.92 5.76
N TYR A 344 42.96 -26.86 5.08
CA TYR A 344 41.68 -26.21 5.30
C TYR A 344 40.58 -26.64 4.32
N SER A 345 40.82 -27.69 3.52
CA SER A 345 39.87 -28.26 2.57
C SER A 345 39.25 -27.24 1.60
N TRP A 346 40.08 -26.32 1.09
CA TRP A 346 39.64 -25.35 0.09
C TRP A 346 39.23 -26.06 -1.20
N LYS A 347 38.17 -25.55 -1.84
CA LYS A 347 37.63 -26.13 -3.08
C LYS A 347 38.25 -25.48 -4.32
N GLU A 348 38.81 -24.29 -4.15
CA GLU A 348 39.49 -23.53 -5.18
C GLU A 348 40.84 -24.13 -5.53
N GLN A 349 41.21 -24.03 -6.82
CA GLN A 349 42.50 -24.46 -7.31
C GLN A 349 43.45 -23.26 -7.36
N LEU A 350 44.48 -23.27 -6.51
CA LEU A 350 45.51 -22.24 -6.51
C LEU A 350 46.33 -22.30 -7.81
N GLN A 351 46.39 -21.17 -8.52
CA GLN A 351 47.03 -21.06 -9.84
C GLN A 351 48.43 -20.46 -9.72
N TYR A 352 48.52 -19.30 -9.05
CA TYR A 352 49.76 -18.53 -8.97
C TYR A 352 49.87 -17.82 -7.62
N VAL A 353 51.10 -17.63 -7.16
CA VAL A 353 51.42 -16.79 -6.00
C VAL A 353 52.53 -15.85 -6.39
N TYR A 354 52.39 -14.58 -5.99
CA TYR A 354 53.49 -13.62 -6.12
C TYR A 354 53.59 -12.71 -4.89
N ILE A 355 54.79 -12.22 -4.65
CA ILE A 355 55.09 -11.31 -3.54
C ILE A 355 54.69 -9.88 -3.91
N THR A 356 53.90 -9.24 -3.04
CA THR A 356 53.43 -7.86 -3.20
C THR A 356 54.32 -6.85 -2.47
N ASP A 357 55.05 -7.31 -1.45
CA ASP A 357 55.97 -6.46 -0.72
C ASP A 357 57.25 -6.19 -1.51
N ARG A 358 57.75 -4.95 -1.43
CA ARG A 358 59.07 -4.59 -1.99
C ARG A 358 60.23 -5.06 -1.11
N ASP A 359 59.95 -5.33 0.16
CA ASP A 359 60.90 -5.79 1.17
C ASP A 359 60.14 -6.54 2.28
N TRP A 360 60.81 -7.39 3.04
CA TRP A 360 60.18 -8.25 4.05
C TRP A 360 60.31 -7.71 5.47
N SER A 361 59.38 -8.12 6.33
CA SER A 361 59.45 -7.81 7.77
C SER A 361 60.30 -8.83 8.52
N ILE A 362 61.40 -8.40 9.13
CA ILE A 362 62.26 -9.29 9.94
C ILE A 362 61.57 -9.62 11.27
N LEU A 363 61.44 -10.92 11.55
CA LEU A 363 60.97 -11.43 12.83
C LEU A 363 62.17 -11.56 13.77
N ARG A 364 62.04 -11.06 15.00
CA ARG A 364 63.09 -11.09 16.03
C ARG A 364 62.57 -11.69 17.32
N HIS A 365 63.44 -12.39 18.05
CA HIS A 365 63.14 -12.87 19.39
C HIS A 365 62.92 -11.68 20.34
N LYS A 366 61.82 -11.68 21.08
CA LYS A 366 61.35 -10.53 21.87
C LYS A 366 62.35 -10.04 22.93
N VAL A 367 63.18 -10.93 23.46
CA VAL A 367 64.12 -10.61 24.55
C VAL A 367 65.54 -10.38 24.04
N THR A 368 65.99 -11.17 23.06
CA THR A 368 67.41 -11.16 22.63
C THR A 368 67.64 -10.36 21.35
N GLY A 369 66.58 -9.98 20.62
CA GLY A 369 66.68 -9.22 19.37
C GLY A 369 67.26 -10.00 18.17
N ILE A 370 67.69 -11.25 18.38
CA ILE A 370 68.22 -12.13 17.33
C ILE A 370 67.13 -12.38 16.29
N GLN A 371 67.52 -12.34 15.01
CA GLN A 371 66.62 -12.66 13.89
C GLN A 371 66.18 -14.11 13.97
N THR A 372 64.87 -14.33 13.99
CA THR A 372 64.24 -15.66 14.02
C THR A 372 63.58 -16.02 12.70
N GLY A 373 63.37 -15.05 11.81
CA GLY A 373 62.75 -15.29 10.50
C GLY A 373 62.42 -14.02 9.75
N ARG A 374 61.62 -14.16 8.70
CA ARG A 374 61.00 -13.05 7.97
C ARG A 374 59.53 -13.35 7.67
N ARG A 375 58.74 -12.28 7.53
CA ARG A 375 57.35 -12.29 7.09
C ARG A 375 57.21 -11.53 5.78
N ILE A 376 56.42 -12.09 4.87
CA ILE A 376 56.33 -11.69 3.47
C ILE A 376 54.85 -11.65 3.10
N GLN A 377 54.36 -10.53 2.55
CA GLN A 377 53.02 -10.49 1.98
C GLN A 377 53.04 -10.86 0.51
N GLY A 378 52.07 -11.68 0.13
CA GLY A 378 51.84 -12.04 -1.25
C GLY A 378 50.36 -12.10 -1.56
N VAL A 379 50.08 -12.34 -2.84
CA VAL A 379 48.74 -12.60 -3.34
C VAL A 379 48.68 -14.01 -3.85
N ILE A 380 47.67 -14.75 -3.41
CA ILE A 380 47.29 -16.04 -4.00
C ILE A 380 46.19 -15.80 -5.02
N THR A 381 46.36 -16.34 -6.22
CA THR A 381 45.32 -16.36 -7.25
C THR A 381 44.76 -17.77 -7.38
N MET A 382 43.46 -17.85 -7.61
CA MET A 382 42.69 -19.07 -7.48
C MET A 382 41.64 -19.16 -8.58
N GLN A 383 41.54 -20.33 -9.20
CA GLN A 383 40.41 -20.69 -10.05
C GLN A 383 39.31 -21.32 -9.19
N ARG A 384 38.07 -20.89 -9.40
CA ARG A 384 36.90 -21.36 -8.67
C ARG A 384 36.12 -22.36 -9.53
N GLY A 385 35.35 -23.23 -8.87
CA GLY A 385 34.51 -24.22 -9.56
C GLY A 385 33.33 -23.62 -10.35
N ASP A 386 33.02 -22.33 -10.16
CA ASP A 386 32.00 -21.57 -10.91
C ASP A 386 32.54 -20.97 -12.23
N GLY A 387 33.78 -21.29 -12.60
CA GLY A 387 34.44 -20.78 -13.82
C GLY A 387 34.99 -19.36 -13.70
N LEU A 388 34.86 -18.72 -12.54
CA LEU A 388 35.49 -17.43 -12.25
C LEU A 388 36.84 -17.62 -11.55
N CYS A 389 37.60 -16.54 -11.47
CA CYS A 389 38.83 -16.49 -10.73
C CYS A 389 38.70 -15.58 -9.52
N SER A 390 39.63 -15.69 -8.60
CA SER A 390 39.69 -14.85 -7.42
C SER A 390 41.12 -14.69 -6.94
N TYR A 391 41.33 -13.68 -6.12
CA TYR A 391 42.59 -13.52 -5.41
C TYR A 391 42.35 -13.17 -3.94
N GLN A 392 43.36 -13.45 -3.12
CA GLN A 392 43.37 -13.11 -1.71
C GLN A 392 44.78 -12.71 -1.29
N GLN A 393 44.87 -11.73 -0.39
CA GLN A 393 46.15 -11.41 0.23
C GLN A 393 46.49 -12.48 1.27
N ALA A 394 47.72 -12.95 1.24
CA ALA A 394 48.25 -13.99 2.09
C ALA A 394 49.55 -13.54 2.76
N VAL A 395 49.78 -14.07 3.95
CA VAL A 395 50.98 -13.84 4.73
C VAL A 395 51.77 -15.12 4.77
N PHE A 396 53.04 -15.01 4.38
CA PHE A 396 54.02 -16.09 4.39
C PHE A 396 55.13 -15.78 5.37
N GLU A 397 55.73 -16.81 5.95
CA GLU A 397 56.88 -16.70 6.85
C GLU A 397 57.96 -17.72 6.51
N GLN A 398 59.21 -17.34 6.73
CA GLN A 398 60.36 -18.26 6.67
C GLN A 398 61.18 -18.11 7.95
N ALA A 399 61.44 -19.22 8.64
CA ALA A 399 62.33 -19.23 9.79
C ALA A 399 63.78 -18.95 9.34
N TYR A 400 64.60 -18.42 10.24
CA TYR A 400 66.02 -18.19 10.02
C TYR A 400 66.85 -19.04 10.98
N ASN A 401 67.76 -19.86 10.45
CA ASN A 401 68.55 -20.81 11.24
C ASN A 401 69.96 -20.29 11.61
N GLY A 402 70.26 -19.02 11.33
CA GLY A 402 71.58 -18.43 11.53
C GLY A 402 72.41 -18.30 10.25
N THR A 403 72.14 -19.12 9.22
CA THR A 403 72.86 -19.09 7.92
C THR A 403 71.96 -18.81 6.72
N GLY A 404 70.66 -19.09 6.81
CA GLY A 404 69.72 -18.85 5.72
C GLY A 404 68.24 -18.97 6.12
N TYR A 405 67.37 -18.48 5.24
CA TYR A 405 65.93 -18.66 5.38
C TYR A 405 65.52 -20.08 5.01
N GLN A 406 64.64 -20.65 5.82
CA GLN A 406 64.15 -22.03 5.70
C GLN A 406 62.89 -22.10 4.83
N VAL A 407 62.22 -23.25 4.84
CA VAL A 407 60.95 -23.50 4.12
C VAL A 407 59.93 -22.39 4.40
N THR A 408 59.28 -21.94 3.34
CA THR A 408 58.16 -21.00 3.41
C THR A 408 56.94 -21.70 3.97
N VAL A 409 56.30 -21.08 4.94
CA VAL A 409 55.00 -21.49 5.47
C VAL A 409 54.00 -20.35 5.32
N MET A 410 52.77 -20.68 4.98
CA MET A 410 51.68 -19.71 5.01
C MET A 410 51.14 -19.61 6.44
N THR A 411 51.00 -18.39 6.95
CA THR A 411 50.60 -18.13 8.34
C THR A 411 49.25 -17.41 8.47
N GLY A 412 48.70 -16.90 7.35
CA GLY A 412 47.36 -16.37 7.34
C GLY A 412 46.90 -15.84 5.99
N VAL A 413 45.62 -15.49 5.94
CA VAL A 413 44.97 -14.78 4.83
C VAL A 413 44.20 -13.59 5.35
N VAL A 414 44.14 -12.53 4.55
CA VAL A 414 43.24 -11.41 4.82
C VAL A 414 41.81 -11.84 4.47
N PRO A 415 40.84 -11.73 5.39
CA PRO A 415 39.45 -12.09 5.10
C PRO A 415 38.87 -11.26 3.94
N GLY A 416 38.13 -11.91 3.05
CA GLY A 416 37.54 -11.28 1.87
C GLY A 416 38.24 -11.71 0.57
N GLN A 417 37.78 -12.81 0.00
CA GLN A 417 38.18 -13.27 -1.32
C GLN A 417 37.63 -12.31 -2.39
N ASN A 418 38.50 -11.72 -3.21
CA ASN A 418 38.11 -10.80 -4.27
C ASN A 418 37.90 -11.56 -5.57
N LYS A 419 36.73 -11.40 -6.20
CA LYS A 419 36.46 -11.96 -7.53
C LYS A 419 37.32 -11.27 -8.59
N LEU A 420 37.78 -12.01 -9.58
CA LEU A 420 38.66 -11.54 -10.63
C LEU A 420 38.26 -12.16 -11.97
N ASP A 421 38.40 -11.39 -13.05
CA ASP A 421 38.37 -11.95 -14.40
C ASP A 421 39.58 -12.88 -14.60
N CYS A 422 39.34 -14.12 -15.01
CA CYS A 422 40.40 -15.12 -15.20
C CYS A 422 41.47 -14.71 -16.22
N ARG A 423 41.18 -13.77 -17.14
CA ARG A 423 42.17 -13.25 -18.09
C ARG A 423 43.27 -12.40 -17.43
N LYS A 424 43.11 -12.05 -16.14
CA LYS A 424 44.07 -11.25 -15.37
C LYS A 424 45.04 -12.09 -14.54
N ILE A 425 44.85 -13.41 -14.49
CA ILE A 425 45.84 -14.38 -13.99
C ILE A 425 46.66 -14.82 -15.19
#